data_AF-A0A2N1RVP9-F1
#
_entry.id   AF-A0A2N1RVP9-F1
#
_cell.length_a   1.000
_cell.length_b   1.000
_cell.length_c   1.000
_cell.angle_alpha   90.00
_cell.angle_beta   90.00
_cell.angle_gamma   90.00
#
_symmetry.space_group_name_H-M   'P 1'
#
loop_
_entity.id
_entity.type
_entity.pdbx_description
1 polymer ?
#
loop_
_entity_poly.entity_id
_entity_poly.type
_entity_poly.pdbx_seq_one_letter_code
_entity_poly.pdbx_strand_id
1 'polypeptide(L)'
;MSANKRMRKGITLKNEMQPDRKLDERESAILNAIVYEYILTGKPVGSRSFVHKYSFSLSPATMRNIMFDLERMNFLMQPHTSSGRVPTDKGYRYYVDSLLDNYNFHEMVIDEKIFQREVQLDKIFESVTKMLSITSNYAGVMLSPRPDFTVVKLIELIQLESSEVLLIAITRTGMILTRKVAISVRVTQDELFEYSKFLTGELCGYSLHDIKERIFENLRLDKLLSSNRELALDIAQIAFNETTDSTINIDGIENLLRIPEMVEEKRLNSLLNIIEEKNILKNILETQIESDGVKIMIGEEIENDRVTGCSLVASSYKIGNKPVGAIGVFGPTRMDYEKVVPLVDYTGKAVSGLLTKMSK
;
A
#
# COMPACT_ATOMS: atom_id res chain seq x y z
N MET A 1 55.07 41.32 -24.16
CA MET A 1 54.22 42.27 -24.93
C MET A 1 53.67 41.50 -26.12
N SER A 2 52.38 41.37 -26.40
CA SER A 2 51.19 42.08 -25.94
C SER A 2 49.99 41.12 -25.96
N ALA A 3 49.19 41.16 -24.91
CA ALA A 3 48.00 40.35 -24.73
C ALA A 3 46.82 40.91 -25.54
N ASN A 4 46.07 40.04 -26.23
CA ASN A 4 44.81 40.43 -26.84
C ASN A 4 43.64 39.88 -26.01
N LYS A 5 42.87 40.81 -25.45
CA LYS A 5 41.79 40.65 -24.49
C LYS A 5 40.48 40.55 -25.27
N ARG A 6 39.81 39.40 -25.26
CA ARG A 6 38.39 39.29 -25.63
C ARG A 6 37.61 38.63 -24.50
N MET A 7 36.98 39.49 -23.70
CA MET A 7 35.89 39.13 -22.80
C MET A 7 34.74 38.53 -23.62
N ARG A 8 34.30 37.31 -23.27
CA ARG A 8 32.91 36.88 -23.46
C ARG A 8 32.31 36.73 -22.07
N LYS A 9 31.47 37.69 -21.68
CA LYS A 9 30.60 37.58 -20.50
C LYS A 9 29.54 36.54 -20.83
N GLY A 10 29.65 35.36 -20.24
CA GLY A 10 28.52 34.44 -20.10
C GLY A 10 27.58 35.02 -19.04
N ILE A 11 26.37 35.37 -19.47
CA ILE A 11 25.27 35.73 -18.58
C ILE A 11 24.78 34.40 -17.98
N THR A 12 25.22 34.09 -16.76
CA THR A 12 24.59 33.06 -15.95
C THR A 12 23.31 33.66 -15.37
N LEU A 13 22.16 33.37 -16.00
CA LEU A 13 20.86 33.60 -15.39
C LEU A 13 20.77 32.66 -14.17
N LYS A 14 21.03 33.22 -12.99
CA LYS A 14 20.60 32.61 -11.72
C LYS A 14 19.07 32.56 -11.77
N ASN A 15 18.50 31.35 -11.90
CA ASN A 15 17.11 31.12 -11.52
C ASN A 15 17.03 31.34 -10.02
N GLU A 16 16.72 32.58 -9.63
CA GLU A 16 16.29 32.92 -8.28
C GLU A 16 14.91 32.26 -8.08
N MET A 17 14.90 31.05 -7.53
CA MET A 17 13.70 30.46 -6.95
C MET A 17 13.26 31.40 -5.81
N GLN A 18 12.19 32.16 -6.05
CA GLN A 18 11.54 32.95 -5.02
C GLN A 18 11.04 32.00 -3.91
N PRO A 19 11.09 32.42 -2.63
CA PRO A 19 10.60 31.60 -1.53
C PRO A 19 9.11 31.26 -1.76
N ASP A 20 8.71 30.05 -1.34
CA ASP A 20 7.33 29.55 -1.37
C ASP A 20 6.40 30.53 -0.62
N ARG A 21 5.86 31.52 -1.34
CA ARG A 21 4.79 32.37 -0.80
C ARG A 21 3.53 31.54 -0.68
N LYS A 22 2.76 31.76 0.38
CA LYS A 22 1.45 31.13 0.54
C LYS A 22 0.54 31.55 -0.62
N LEU A 23 -0.22 30.61 -1.18
CA LEU A 23 -1.26 30.90 -2.16
C LEU A 23 -2.34 31.77 -1.50
N ASP A 24 -2.82 32.78 -2.22
CA ASP A 24 -4.01 33.50 -1.77
C ASP A 24 -5.27 32.63 -1.97
N GLU A 25 -6.40 33.07 -1.41
CA GLU A 25 -7.66 32.31 -1.50
C GLU A 25 -8.12 32.07 -2.95
N ARG A 26 -7.82 33.01 -3.85
CA ARG A 26 -8.20 32.92 -5.26
C ARG A 26 -7.33 31.92 -6.00
N GLU A 27 -6.01 31.98 -5.79
CA GLU A 27 -5.05 31.04 -6.35
C GLU A 27 -5.31 29.62 -5.86
N SER A 28 -5.62 29.47 -4.57
CA SER A 28 -6.03 28.21 -3.95
C SER A 28 -7.29 27.63 -4.61
N ALA A 29 -8.36 28.43 -4.73
CA ALA A 29 -9.60 27.99 -5.36
C ALA A 29 -9.40 27.60 -6.84
N ILE A 30 -8.59 28.36 -7.58
CA ILE A 30 -8.27 28.07 -8.98
C ILE A 30 -7.44 26.79 -9.10
N LEU A 31 -6.41 26.62 -8.26
CA LEU A 31 -5.59 25.41 -8.25
C LEU A 31 -6.47 24.18 -7.95
N ASN A 32 -7.28 24.24 -6.90
CA ASN A 32 -8.15 23.13 -6.52
C ASN A 32 -9.12 22.76 -7.64
N ALA A 33 -9.74 23.75 -8.29
CA ALA A 33 -10.64 23.51 -9.41
C ALA A 33 -9.91 22.95 -10.65
N ILE A 34 -8.65 23.36 -10.92
CA ILE A 34 -7.84 22.81 -12.01
C ILE A 34 -7.48 21.34 -11.73
N VAL A 35 -7.06 21.03 -10.51
CA VAL A 35 -6.73 19.65 -10.09
C VAL A 35 -7.96 18.76 -10.22
N TYR A 36 -9.11 19.21 -9.70
CA TYR A 36 -10.38 18.49 -9.81
C TYR A 36 -10.79 18.24 -11.28
N GLU A 37 -10.70 19.25 -12.15
CA GLU A 37 -11.00 19.08 -13.57
C GLU A 37 -10.06 18.07 -14.24
N TYR A 38 -8.79 18.06 -13.87
CA TYR A 38 -7.83 17.10 -14.40
C TYR A 38 -8.07 15.67 -13.88
N ILE A 39 -8.47 15.50 -12.62
CA ILE A 39 -8.92 14.21 -12.05
C ILE A 39 -10.05 13.62 -12.90
N LEU A 40 -11.08 14.44 -13.19
CA LEU A 40 -12.26 14.02 -13.95
C LEU A 40 -11.96 13.71 -15.43
N THR A 41 -11.13 14.52 -16.08
CA THR A 41 -11.00 14.49 -17.55
C THR A 41 -9.73 13.82 -18.05
N GLY A 42 -8.66 13.80 -17.26
CA GLY A 42 -7.32 13.41 -17.70
C GLY A 42 -6.75 14.28 -18.83
N LYS A 43 -7.31 15.47 -19.07
CA LYS A 43 -6.93 16.36 -20.18
C LYS A 43 -6.29 17.65 -19.65
N PRO A 44 -5.22 18.16 -20.29
CA PRO A 44 -4.65 19.46 -19.90
C PRO A 44 -5.68 20.58 -19.88
N VAL A 45 -5.71 21.36 -18.80
CA VAL A 45 -6.71 22.40 -18.55
C VAL A 45 -6.29 23.69 -19.24
N GLY A 46 -7.10 24.19 -20.18
CA GLY A 46 -6.88 25.45 -20.89
C GLY A 46 -7.60 26.62 -20.22
N SER A 47 -6.95 27.77 -20.09
CA SER A 47 -7.54 28.93 -19.38
C SER A 47 -8.88 29.40 -19.97
N ARG A 48 -9.05 29.35 -21.30
CA ARG A 48 -10.29 29.76 -21.97
C ARG A 48 -11.44 28.78 -21.73
N SER A 49 -11.22 27.49 -21.91
CA SER A 49 -12.27 26.47 -21.68
C SER A 49 -12.67 26.41 -20.21
N PHE A 50 -11.70 26.57 -19.31
CA PHE A 50 -11.90 26.49 -17.88
C PHE A 50 -12.74 27.66 -17.33
N VAL A 51 -12.45 28.90 -17.73
CA VAL A 51 -13.24 30.09 -17.34
C VAL A 51 -14.69 29.95 -17.79
N HIS A 52 -14.94 29.49 -19.02
CA HIS A 52 -16.30 29.30 -19.51
C HIS A 52 -17.06 28.19 -18.78
N LYS A 53 -16.39 27.08 -18.43
CA LYS A 53 -17.04 25.93 -17.77
C LYS A 53 -17.47 26.27 -16.33
N TYR A 54 -16.60 26.92 -15.57
CA TYR A 54 -16.83 27.20 -14.14
C TYR A 54 -17.40 28.60 -13.87
N SER A 55 -17.71 29.37 -14.92
CA SER A 55 -18.27 30.73 -14.83
C SER A 55 -17.48 31.66 -13.89
N PHE A 56 -16.16 31.53 -13.88
CA PHE A 56 -15.30 32.42 -13.09
C PHE A 56 -15.52 33.88 -13.51
N SER A 57 -15.56 34.79 -12.54
CA SER A 57 -15.66 36.25 -12.79
C SER A 57 -14.37 36.87 -13.35
N LEU A 58 -13.51 36.07 -13.98
CA LEU A 58 -12.17 36.42 -14.43
C LEU A 58 -12.06 36.28 -15.95
N SER A 59 -11.28 37.16 -16.58
CA SER A 59 -10.98 37.02 -18.01
C SER A 59 -10.07 35.81 -18.28
N PRO A 60 -10.13 35.18 -19.48
CA PRO A 60 -9.18 34.14 -19.87
C PRO A 60 -7.70 34.57 -19.79
N ALA A 61 -7.42 35.86 -19.96
CA ALA A 61 -6.08 36.43 -19.82
C ALA A 61 -5.63 36.45 -18.35
N THR A 62 -6.52 36.87 -17.43
CA THR A 62 -6.26 36.84 -15.98
C THR A 62 -6.03 35.42 -15.49
N MET A 63 -6.87 34.47 -15.92
CA MET A 63 -6.70 33.06 -15.60
C MET A 63 -5.35 32.52 -16.11
N ARG A 64 -4.93 32.89 -17.32
CA ARG A 64 -3.63 32.49 -17.87
C ARG A 64 -2.46 33.01 -17.03
N ASN A 65 -2.53 34.24 -16.53
CA ASN A 65 -1.48 34.79 -15.66
C ASN A 65 -1.41 34.04 -14.33
N ILE A 66 -2.56 33.75 -13.70
CA ILE A 66 -2.59 32.97 -12.46
C ILE A 66 -2.03 31.56 -12.67
N MET A 67 -2.43 30.89 -13.76
CA MET A 67 -1.90 29.57 -14.11
C MET A 67 -0.38 29.60 -14.37
N PHE A 68 0.14 30.70 -14.92
CA PHE A 68 1.58 30.89 -15.10
C PHE A 68 2.31 31.09 -13.76
N ASP A 69 1.72 31.82 -12.82
CA ASP A 69 2.29 31.98 -11.48
C ASP A 69 2.28 30.64 -10.70
N LEU A 70 1.18 29.88 -10.77
CA LEU A 70 1.08 28.53 -10.20
C LEU A 70 2.11 27.56 -10.82
N GLU A 71 2.40 27.69 -12.12
CA GLU A 71 3.46 26.94 -12.79
C GLU A 71 4.85 27.34 -12.28
N ARG A 72 5.13 28.63 -12.12
CA ARG A 72 6.40 29.11 -11.52
C ARG A 72 6.59 28.62 -10.09
N MET A 73 5.51 28.38 -9.37
CA MET A 73 5.49 27.83 -8.00
C MET A 73 5.49 26.30 -7.95
N ASN A 74 5.60 25.65 -9.11
CA ASN A 74 5.63 24.19 -9.29
C ASN A 74 4.34 23.46 -8.87
N PHE A 75 3.18 24.14 -8.83
CA PHE A 75 1.88 23.47 -8.60
C PHE A 75 1.28 22.93 -9.90
N LEU A 76 1.58 23.58 -11.02
CA LEU A 76 1.16 23.18 -12.35
C LEU A 76 2.38 23.02 -13.25
N MET A 77 2.26 22.26 -14.33
CA MET A 77 3.24 22.19 -15.39
C MET A 77 2.58 22.22 -16.77
N GLN A 78 3.35 22.60 -17.78
CA GLN A 78 2.93 22.54 -19.18
C GLN A 78 3.57 21.33 -19.87
N PRO A 79 2.81 20.28 -20.24
CA PRO A 79 3.40 19.08 -20.85
C PRO A 79 3.98 19.36 -22.25
N HIS A 80 3.32 20.23 -23.04
CA HIS A 80 3.80 20.69 -24.35
C HIS A 80 3.47 22.16 -24.56
N THR A 81 4.25 22.86 -25.40
CA THR A 81 4.21 24.32 -25.62
C THR A 81 2.84 24.89 -26.05
N SER A 82 1.95 24.05 -26.60
CA SER A 82 0.58 24.40 -27.00
C SER A 82 -0.53 23.80 -26.12
N SER A 83 -0.18 22.93 -25.18
CA SER A 83 -1.13 22.27 -24.27
C SER A 83 -1.56 23.19 -23.12
N GLY A 84 -2.70 22.87 -22.50
CA GLY A 84 -3.11 23.43 -21.22
C GLY A 84 -2.12 23.12 -20.09
N ARG A 85 -2.52 23.36 -18.84
CA ARG A 85 -1.73 22.99 -17.66
C ARG A 85 -2.22 21.67 -17.07
N VAL A 86 -1.31 20.93 -16.46
CA VAL A 86 -1.61 19.74 -15.66
C VAL A 86 -1.05 19.91 -14.25
N PRO A 87 -1.66 19.30 -13.23
CA PRO A 87 -1.10 19.32 -11.88
C PRO A 87 0.25 18.61 -11.81
N THR A 88 1.15 19.15 -10.99
CA THR A 88 2.31 18.41 -10.49
C THR A 88 1.92 17.60 -9.25
N ASP A 89 2.83 16.76 -8.74
CA ASP A 89 2.63 16.06 -7.47
C ASP A 89 2.40 17.06 -6.31
N LYS A 90 3.11 18.20 -6.31
CA LYS A 90 2.87 19.31 -5.37
C LYS A 90 1.47 19.92 -5.52
N GLY A 91 0.96 20.00 -6.75
CA GLY A 91 -0.42 20.43 -7.05
C GLY A 91 -1.46 19.49 -6.45
N TYR A 92 -1.28 18.17 -6.64
CA TYR A 92 -2.15 17.16 -6.03
C TYR A 92 -2.09 17.18 -4.51
N ARG A 93 -0.90 17.26 -3.92
CA ARG A 93 -0.72 17.36 -2.47
C ARG A 93 -1.51 18.53 -1.90
N TYR A 94 -1.37 19.72 -2.48
CA TYR A 94 -2.12 20.90 -2.03
C TYR A 94 -3.65 20.70 -2.11
N TYR A 95 -4.12 20.10 -3.20
CA TYR A 95 -5.53 19.79 -3.38
C TYR A 95 -6.04 18.79 -2.34
N VAL A 96 -5.29 17.71 -2.10
CA VAL A 96 -5.65 16.68 -1.13
C VAL A 96 -5.66 17.24 0.29
N ASP A 97 -4.67 18.04 0.67
CA ASP A 97 -4.64 18.67 1.99
C ASP A 97 -5.84 19.62 2.16
N SER A 98 -6.15 20.42 1.13
CA SER A 98 -7.34 21.28 1.11
C SER A 98 -8.65 20.49 1.20
N LEU A 99 -8.70 19.31 0.58
CA LEU A 99 -9.86 18.43 0.62
C LEU A 99 -10.05 17.89 2.05
N LEU A 100 -9.00 17.39 2.69
CA LEU A 100 -9.06 16.86 4.05
C LEU A 100 -9.49 17.91 5.09
N ASP A 101 -9.09 19.16 4.91
CA ASP A 101 -9.44 20.26 5.82
C ASP A 101 -10.90 20.73 5.70
N ASN A 102 -11.47 20.66 4.50
CA ASN A 102 -12.76 21.30 4.19
C ASN A 102 -13.92 20.32 3.95
N TYR A 103 -13.64 19.06 3.64
CA TYR A 103 -14.68 18.10 3.31
C TYR A 103 -15.11 17.30 4.54
N ASN A 104 -16.39 17.43 4.89
CA ASN A 104 -17.04 16.43 5.73
C ASN A 104 -17.31 15.22 4.84
N PHE A 105 -16.38 14.26 4.86
CA PHE A 105 -16.61 12.97 4.22
C PHE A 105 -17.92 12.38 4.76
N HIS A 106 -18.95 12.30 3.91
CA HIS A 106 -20.18 11.60 4.25
C HIS A 106 -19.85 10.13 4.57
N GLU A 107 -20.59 9.53 5.51
CA GLU A 107 -20.42 8.12 5.83
C GLU A 107 -20.62 7.28 4.56
N MET A 108 -19.51 6.71 4.07
CA MET A 108 -19.55 5.73 3.00
C MET A 108 -20.05 4.43 3.60
N VAL A 109 -21.25 3.99 3.21
CA VAL A 109 -21.76 2.69 3.61
C VAL A 109 -21.37 1.68 2.55
N ILE A 110 -20.46 0.78 2.91
CA ILE A 110 -20.12 -0.37 2.08
C ILE A 110 -20.93 -1.57 2.58
N ASP A 111 -21.32 -2.48 1.69
CA ASP A 111 -21.95 -3.73 2.10
C ASP A 111 -20.92 -4.64 2.79
N GLU A 112 -20.76 -4.49 4.10
CA GLU A 112 -19.82 -5.28 4.91
C GLU A 112 -20.11 -6.79 4.82
N LYS A 113 -21.32 -7.19 4.39
CA LYS A 113 -21.67 -8.60 4.17
C LYS A 113 -20.77 -9.28 3.14
N ILE A 114 -20.09 -8.51 2.28
CA ILE A 114 -19.16 -9.02 1.28
C ILE A 114 -18.01 -9.79 1.95
N PHE A 115 -17.52 -9.34 3.10
CA PHE A 115 -16.38 -9.97 3.80
C PHE A 115 -16.74 -10.53 5.19
N GLN A 116 -17.86 -10.12 5.79
CA GLN A 116 -18.31 -10.68 7.08
C GLN A 116 -18.78 -12.15 7.02
N ARG A 117 -19.07 -12.68 5.82
CA ARG A 117 -19.48 -14.08 5.63
C ARG A 117 -18.30 -15.04 5.64
N GLU A 118 -17.09 -14.52 5.43
CA GLU A 118 -15.88 -15.32 5.35
C GLU A 118 -15.39 -15.69 6.75
N VAL A 119 -14.97 -16.95 6.91
CA VAL A 119 -14.47 -17.48 8.19
C VAL A 119 -12.94 -17.49 8.21
N GLN A 120 -12.31 -17.59 7.03
CA GLN A 120 -10.86 -17.63 6.88
C GLN A 120 -10.32 -16.23 6.58
N LEU A 121 -9.24 -15.84 7.26
CA LEU A 121 -8.66 -14.50 7.07
C LEU A 121 -8.18 -14.24 5.65
N ASP A 122 -7.61 -15.25 4.98
CA ASP A 122 -7.16 -15.09 3.60
C ASP A 122 -8.33 -14.75 2.66
N LYS A 123 -9.51 -15.34 2.91
CA LYS A 123 -10.74 -15.03 2.16
C LYS A 123 -11.35 -13.69 2.50
N ILE A 124 -11.22 -13.26 3.76
CA ILE A 124 -11.57 -11.88 4.15
C ILE A 124 -10.69 -10.90 3.36
N PHE A 125 -9.39 -11.12 3.31
CA PHE A 125 -8.47 -10.20 2.61
C PHE A 125 -8.72 -10.16 1.11
N GLU A 126 -8.90 -11.32 0.46
CA GLU A 126 -9.30 -11.40 -0.95
C GLU A 126 -10.61 -10.62 -1.21
N SER A 127 -11.61 -10.80 -0.35
CA SER A 127 -12.92 -10.13 -0.50
C SER A 127 -12.83 -8.62 -0.31
N VAL A 128 -12.02 -8.19 0.66
CA VAL A 128 -11.77 -6.78 0.97
C VAL A 128 -11.03 -6.08 -0.17
N THR A 129 -9.94 -6.67 -0.69
CA THR A 129 -9.17 -6.07 -1.81
C THR A 129 -10.02 -5.99 -3.07
N LYS A 130 -10.83 -7.02 -3.34
CA LYS A 130 -11.75 -7.02 -4.48
C LYS A 130 -12.86 -5.97 -4.35
N MET A 131 -13.42 -5.81 -3.16
CA MET A 131 -14.42 -4.79 -2.87
C MET A 131 -13.84 -3.38 -3.06
N LEU A 132 -12.64 -3.11 -2.54
CA LEU A 132 -11.93 -1.85 -2.76
C LEU A 132 -11.70 -1.61 -4.26
N SER A 133 -11.23 -2.63 -4.98
CA SER A 133 -10.98 -2.58 -6.41
C SER A 133 -12.24 -2.19 -7.20
N ILE A 134 -13.34 -2.92 -7.00
CA ILE A 134 -14.63 -2.67 -7.68
C ILE A 134 -15.18 -1.29 -7.33
N THR A 135 -15.13 -0.91 -6.05
CA THR A 135 -15.73 0.34 -5.59
C THR A 135 -14.93 1.54 -6.05
N SER A 136 -13.60 1.47 -6.03
CA SER A 136 -12.72 2.57 -6.42
C SER A 136 -12.41 2.64 -7.92
N ASN A 137 -12.53 1.53 -8.65
CA ASN A 137 -11.98 1.33 -10.00
C ASN A 137 -10.45 1.43 -10.08
N TYR A 138 -9.74 1.13 -8.99
CA TYR A 138 -8.28 1.06 -8.93
C TYR A 138 -7.85 -0.29 -8.34
N ALA A 139 -6.56 -0.45 -8.01
CA ALA A 139 -6.09 -1.67 -7.35
C ALA A 139 -6.36 -1.59 -5.84
N GLY A 140 -7.07 -2.57 -5.28
CA GLY A 140 -7.22 -2.75 -3.85
C GLY A 140 -6.04 -3.54 -3.30
N VAL A 141 -5.44 -3.06 -2.20
CA VAL A 141 -4.26 -3.65 -1.57
C VAL A 141 -4.50 -3.88 -0.09
N MET A 142 -4.01 -4.99 0.44
CA MET A 142 -4.10 -5.29 1.87
C MET A 142 -2.90 -6.10 2.31
N LEU A 143 -2.30 -5.70 3.42
CA LEU A 143 -1.21 -6.39 4.08
C LEU A 143 -1.77 -7.29 5.18
N SER A 144 -1.33 -8.55 5.26
CA SER A 144 -1.74 -9.46 6.34
C SER A 144 -1.13 -9.06 7.70
N PRO A 145 -1.67 -9.58 8.82
CA PRO A 145 -1.18 -9.27 10.15
C PRO A 145 0.30 -9.61 10.30
N ARG A 146 1.06 -8.73 10.97
CA ARG A 146 2.45 -8.98 11.34
C ARG A 146 2.61 -10.29 12.12
N PRO A 147 3.74 -11.02 11.97
CA PRO A 147 4.01 -12.28 12.68
C PRO A 147 3.82 -12.22 14.20
N ASP A 148 4.07 -11.07 14.83
CA ASP A 148 3.88 -10.82 16.27
C ASP A 148 2.42 -10.98 16.72
N PHE A 149 1.47 -10.85 15.78
CA PHE A 149 0.03 -11.02 16.00
C PHE A 149 -0.48 -12.38 15.53
N THR A 150 0.38 -13.18 14.93
CA THR A 150 0.07 -14.48 14.35
C THR A 150 0.32 -15.57 15.39
N VAL A 151 -0.64 -15.74 16.30
CA VAL A 151 -0.53 -16.71 17.41
C VAL A 151 -0.92 -18.11 16.94
N VAL A 152 -0.01 -19.08 17.13
CA VAL A 152 -0.23 -20.48 16.77
C VAL A 152 -1.26 -21.13 17.69
N LYS A 153 -2.20 -21.88 17.10
CA LYS A 153 -3.22 -22.66 17.80
C LYS A 153 -3.04 -24.17 17.60
N LEU A 154 -2.66 -24.59 16.40
CA LEU A 154 -2.48 -25.99 16.03
C LEU A 154 -1.38 -26.12 14.98
N ILE A 155 -0.58 -27.18 15.07
CA ILE A 155 0.38 -27.57 14.04
C ILE A 155 0.11 -29.03 13.66
N GLU A 156 -0.09 -29.28 12.37
CA GLU A 156 -0.21 -30.61 11.79
C GLU A 156 0.89 -30.83 10.74
N LEU A 157 1.50 -32.01 10.78
CA LEU A 157 2.49 -32.46 9.82
C LEU A 157 1.91 -33.63 9.00
N ILE A 158 1.91 -33.47 7.69
CA ILE A 158 1.41 -34.46 6.75
C ILE A 158 2.55 -34.91 5.86
N GLN A 159 2.73 -36.21 5.73
CA GLN A 159 3.71 -36.79 4.83
C GLN A 159 3.27 -36.55 3.37
N LEU A 160 4.16 -35.95 2.57
CA LEU A 160 3.98 -35.87 1.11
C LEU A 160 4.74 -36.99 0.43
N GLU A 161 6.01 -37.14 0.78
CA GLU A 161 6.90 -38.20 0.32
C GLU A 161 7.79 -38.70 1.47
N SER A 162 8.67 -39.67 1.21
CA SER A 162 9.55 -40.22 2.25
C SER A 162 10.45 -39.17 2.93
N SER A 163 10.80 -38.09 2.24
CA SER A 163 11.69 -37.01 2.70
C SER A 163 11.09 -35.62 2.51
N GLU A 164 9.76 -35.53 2.35
CA GLU A 164 9.04 -34.26 2.19
C GLU A 164 7.81 -34.23 3.10
N VAL A 165 7.68 -33.15 3.86
CA VAL A 165 6.63 -32.96 4.85
C VAL A 165 5.87 -31.67 4.54
N LEU A 166 4.55 -31.71 4.66
CA LEU A 166 3.70 -30.54 4.67
C LEU A 166 3.42 -30.14 6.12
N LEU A 167 3.89 -28.98 6.55
CA LEU A 167 3.49 -28.35 7.80
C LEU A 167 2.28 -27.47 7.55
N ILE A 168 1.22 -27.67 8.33
CA ILE A 168 0.03 -26.85 8.39
C ILE A 168 -0.06 -26.25 9.78
N ALA A 169 0.09 -24.93 9.91
CA ALA A 169 -0.13 -24.22 11.16
C ALA A 169 -1.41 -23.40 11.09
N ILE A 170 -2.32 -23.63 12.04
CA ILE A 170 -3.55 -22.85 12.20
C ILE A 170 -3.33 -21.85 13.33
N THR A 171 -3.68 -20.59 13.07
CA THR A 171 -3.55 -19.52 14.06
C THR A 171 -4.85 -19.35 14.86
N ARG A 172 -4.78 -18.63 15.99
CA ARG A 172 -5.99 -18.26 16.75
C ARG A 172 -6.97 -17.41 15.93
N THR A 173 -6.45 -16.67 14.96
CA THR A 173 -7.24 -15.83 14.06
C THR A 173 -7.81 -16.60 12.86
N GLY A 174 -7.49 -17.90 12.72
CA GLY A 174 -8.00 -18.76 11.65
C GLY A 174 -7.19 -18.69 10.35
N MET A 175 -6.01 -18.05 10.34
CA MET A 175 -5.07 -18.17 9.22
C MET A 175 -4.50 -19.59 9.17
N ILE A 176 -4.31 -20.09 7.95
CA ILE A 176 -3.70 -21.39 7.70
C ILE A 176 -2.38 -21.15 6.97
N LEU A 177 -1.28 -21.54 7.61
CA LEU A 177 0.05 -21.44 7.06
C LEU A 177 0.48 -22.82 6.59
N THR A 178 0.65 -22.95 5.28
CA THR A 178 1.03 -24.22 4.64
C THR A 178 2.44 -24.11 4.10
N ARG A 179 3.33 -25.02 4.53
CA ARG A 179 4.73 -25.05 4.10
C ARG A 179 5.19 -26.45 3.78
N LYS A 180 5.85 -26.58 2.63
CA LYS A 180 6.52 -27.81 2.23
C LYS A 180 7.95 -27.76 2.73
N VAL A 181 8.36 -28.76 3.48
CA VAL A 181 9.68 -28.87 4.10
C VAL A 181 10.36 -30.12 3.56
N ALA A 182 11.52 -29.94 2.95
CA ALA A 182 12.41 -31.04 2.59
C ALA A 182 13.27 -31.42 3.80
N ILE A 183 13.36 -32.71 4.10
CA ILE A 183 14.15 -33.24 5.22
C ILE A 183 15.17 -34.26 4.72
N SER A 184 16.30 -34.37 5.42
CA SER A 184 17.40 -35.27 5.05
C SER A 184 17.19 -36.73 5.51
N VAL A 185 16.15 -36.97 6.30
CA VAL A 185 15.86 -38.27 6.92
C VAL A 185 14.48 -38.74 6.49
N ARG A 186 14.29 -40.05 6.38
CA ARG A 186 12.96 -40.61 6.13
C ARG A 186 12.12 -40.57 7.39
N VAL A 187 10.86 -40.15 7.25
CA VAL A 187 9.87 -40.15 8.32
C VAL A 187 8.62 -40.90 7.87
N THR A 188 7.87 -41.41 8.83
CA THR A 188 6.55 -42.03 8.64
C THR A 188 5.45 -41.09 9.12
N GLN A 189 4.22 -41.29 8.62
CA GLN A 189 3.07 -40.49 9.10
C GLN A 189 2.80 -40.67 10.60
N ASP A 190 3.09 -41.84 11.18
CA ASP A 190 2.95 -42.09 12.62
C ASP A 190 3.94 -41.25 13.45
N GLU A 191 5.19 -41.13 12.98
CA GLU A 191 6.18 -40.23 13.60
C GLU A 191 5.75 -38.77 13.47
N LEU A 192 5.27 -38.35 12.29
CA LEU A 192 4.77 -36.99 12.06
C LEU A 192 3.56 -36.64 12.94
N PHE A 193 2.71 -37.62 13.26
CA PHE A 193 1.60 -37.42 14.19
C PHE A 193 2.11 -37.10 15.60
N GLU A 194 3.10 -37.84 16.10
CA GLU A 194 3.72 -37.54 17.40
C GLU A 194 4.46 -36.18 17.39
N TYR A 195 5.10 -35.83 16.27
CA TYR A 195 5.75 -34.53 16.10
C TYR A 195 4.74 -33.39 16.12
N SER A 196 3.58 -33.57 15.46
CA SER A 196 2.48 -32.60 15.46
C SER A 196 1.97 -32.33 16.87
N LYS A 197 1.78 -33.40 17.65
CA LYS A 197 1.35 -33.31 19.05
C LYS A 197 2.37 -32.58 19.93
N PHE A 198 3.65 -32.91 19.77
CA PHE A 198 4.74 -32.24 20.48
C PHE A 198 4.81 -30.75 20.11
N LEU A 199 4.88 -30.42 18.82
CA LEU A 199 4.96 -29.04 18.35
C LEU A 199 3.73 -28.22 18.76
N THR A 200 2.54 -28.79 18.67
CA THR A 200 1.32 -28.12 19.15
C THR A 200 1.37 -27.90 20.66
N GLY A 201 1.85 -28.87 21.44
CA GLY A 201 1.98 -28.73 22.89
C GLY A 201 2.95 -27.63 23.31
N GLU A 202 4.09 -27.50 22.63
CA GLU A 202 5.13 -26.55 23.01
C GLU A 202 4.94 -25.15 22.39
N LEU A 203 4.38 -25.07 21.18
CA LEU A 203 4.33 -23.81 20.41
C LEU A 203 2.95 -23.13 20.44
N CYS A 204 1.89 -23.83 20.87
CA CYS A 204 0.56 -23.22 20.97
C CYS A 204 0.54 -22.06 21.97
N GLY A 205 -0.13 -20.97 21.59
CA GLY A 205 -0.26 -19.77 22.40
C GLY A 205 0.86 -18.75 22.21
N TYR A 206 1.96 -19.10 21.52
CA TYR A 206 3.02 -18.17 21.15
C TYR A 206 2.79 -17.57 19.76
N SER A 207 3.26 -16.34 19.57
CA SER A 207 3.31 -15.71 18.25
C SER A 207 4.42 -16.35 17.41
N LEU A 208 4.30 -16.30 16.07
CA LEU A 208 5.37 -16.75 15.19
C LEU A 208 6.70 -16.02 15.45
N HIS A 209 6.62 -14.74 15.83
CA HIS A 209 7.79 -13.96 16.23
C HIS A 209 8.45 -14.55 17.47
N ASP A 210 7.70 -14.76 18.56
CA ASP A 210 8.24 -15.34 19.80
C ASP A 210 8.83 -16.73 19.57
N ILE A 211 8.16 -17.53 18.72
CA ILE A 211 8.62 -18.88 18.37
C ILE A 211 10.02 -18.84 17.76
N LYS A 212 10.23 -17.94 16.80
CA LYS A 212 11.52 -17.76 16.11
C LYS A 212 12.61 -17.20 17.02
N GLU A 213 12.30 -16.12 17.73
CA GLU A 213 13.30 -15.37 18.49
C GLU A 213 13.69 -16.05 19.79
N ARG A 214 12.78 -16.81 20.41
CA ARG A 214 12.98 -17.30 21.78
C ARG A 214 12.64 -18.77 22.00
N ILE A 215 11.49 -19.23 21.51
CA ILE A 215 10.98 -20.55 21.94
C ILE A 215 11.81 -21.69 21.37
N PHE A 216 12.24 -21.63 20.10
CA PHE A 216 13.09 -22.67 19.53
C PHE A 216 14.40 -22.88 20.30
N GLU A 217 15.10 -21.78 20.63
CA GLU A 217 16.33 -21.82 21.41
C GLU A 217 16.08 -22.37 22.83
N ASN A 218 15.03 -21.91 23.50
CA ASN A 218 14.69 -22.39 24.84
C ASN A 218 14.41 -23.89 24.89
N LEU A 219 13.68 -24.40 23.90
CA LEU A 219 13.38 -25.83 23.82
C LEU A 219 14.67 -26.62 23.63
N ARG A 220 15.55 -26.20 22.72
CA ARG A 220 16.83 -26.87 22.42
C ARG A 220 17.82 -26.92 23.59
N LEU A 221 17.70 -26.02 24.56
CA LEU A 221 18.54 -26.04 25.78
C LEU A 221 18.16 -27.18 26.74
N ASP A 222 17.00 -27.82 26.56
CA ASP A 222 16.62 -29.00 27.33
C ASP A 222 17.46 -30.22 26.92
N LYS A 223 18.45 -30.55 27.75
CA LYS A 223 19.41 -31.66 27.54
C LYS A 223 18.75 -33.05 27.49
N LEU A 224 17.45 -33.16 27.75
CA LEU A 224 16.68 -34.40 27.69
C LEU A 224 15.85 -34.55 26.41
N LEU A 225 15.99 -33.64 25.44
CA LEU A 225 15.35 -33.76 24.13
C LEU A 225 15.79 -35.05 23.42
N SER A 226 14.82 -35.83 22.94
CA SER A 226 15.09 -36.96 22.06
C SER A 226 15.36 -36.48 20.64
N SER A 227 16.12 -37.26 19.85
CA SER A 227 16.41 -36.96 18.44
C SER A 227 15.14 -36.75 17.59
N ASN A 228 14.05 -37.43 17.95
CA ASN A 228 12.73 -37.26 17.31
C ASN A 228 12.15 -35.86 17.55
N ARG A 229 12.31 -35.29 18.76
CA ARG A 229 11.86 -33.94 19.07
C ARG A 229 12.75 -32.88 18.41
N GLU A 230 14.06 -33.13 18.34
CA GLU A 230 14.97 -32.27 17.58
C GLU A 230 14.55 -32.17 16.10
N LEU A 231 14.27 -33.32 15.45
CA LEU A 231 13.79 -33.33 14.07
C LEU A 231 12.46 -32.60 13.90
N ALA A 232 11.53 -32.73 14.86
CA ALA A 232 10.28 -31.97 14.85
C ALA A 232 10.53 -30.45 14.92
N LEU A 233 11.45 -30.00 15.80
CA LEU A 233 11.85 -28.60 15.89
C LEU A 233 12.54 -28.12 14.61
N ASP A 234 13.38 -28.95 13.98
CA ASP A 234 14.04 -28.62 12.71
C ASP A 234 13.01 -28.42 11.59
N ILE A 235 12.02 -29.31 11.46
CA ILE A 235 10.91 -29.17 10.50
C ILE A 235 10.18 -27.85 10.74
N ALA A 236 9.80 -27.57 11.99
CA ALA A 236 9.10 -26.35 12.34
C ALA A 236 9.94 -25.08 12.11
N GLN A 237 11.23 -25.13 12.42
CA GLN A 237 12.14 -24.01 12.23
C GLN A 237 12.37 -23.71 10.76
N ILE A 238 12.55 -24.73 9.91
CA ILE A 238 12.64 -24.54 8.45
C ILE A 238 11.35 -23.91 7.92
N ALA A 239 10.19 -24.45 8.31
CA ALA A 239 8.89 -23.94 7.87
C ALA A 239 8.64 -22.49 8.32
N PHE A 240 8.98 -22.14 9.56
CA PHE A 240 8.74 -20.81 10.10
C PHE A 240 9.81 -19.81 9.69
N ASN A 241 11.07 -20.19 9.45
CA ASN A 241 12.09 -19.22 9.01
C ASN A 241 11.73 -18.54 7.67
N GLU A 242 10.94 -19.18 6.81
CA GLU A 242 10.42 -18.57 5.58
C GLU A 242 9.25 -17.58 5.78
N THR A 243 8.68 -17.46 6.99
CA THR A 243 7.51 -16.59 7.29
C THR A 243 7.87 -15.29 7.99
N THR A 244 9.00 -14.67 7.66
CA THR A 244 9.42 -13.41 8.33
C THR A 244 8.49 -12.23 8.03
N ASP A 245 7.67 -12.36 7.00
CA ASP A 245 7.12 -11.21 6.31
C ASP A 245 5.60 -11.27 6.24
N SER A 246 4.99 -10.12 6.47
CA SER A 246 3.60 -9.91 6.12
C SER A 246 3.39 -10.17 4.61
N THR A 247 2.26 -10.75 4.25
CA THR A 247 1.92 -11.03 2.86
C THR A 247 1.01 -9.94 2.33
N ILE A 248 1.17 -9.58 1.06
CA ILE A 248 0.30 -8.60 0.40
C ILE A 248 -0.71 -9.30 -0.52
N ASN A 249 -1.99 -8.96 -0.32
CA ASN A 249 -3.10 -9.28 -1.21
C ASN A 249 -3.37 -8.08 -2.11
N ILE A 250 -3.53 -8.33 -3.41
CA ILE A 250 -3.76 -7.29 -4.41
C ILE A 250 -4.86 -7.79 -5.37
N ASP A 251 -5.82 -6.93 -5.67
CA ASP A 251 -6.87 -7.17 -6.66
C ASP A 251 -7.08 -5.88 -7.49
N GLY A 252 -7.47 -5.99 -8.77
CA GLY A 252 -7.83 -4.83 -9.58
C GLY A 252 -6.68 -4.11 -10.29
N ILE A 253 -5.49 -4.70 -10.42
CA ILE A 253 -4.39 -4.10 -11.19
C ILE A 253 -4.81 -3.86 -12.64
N GLU A 254 -5.64 -4.73 -13.20
CA GLU A 254 -6.20 -4.61 -14.55
C GLU A 254 -7.05 -3.34 -14.74
N ASN A 255 -7.61 -2.77 -13.66
CA ASN A 255 -8.32 -1.49 -13.74
C ASN A 255 -7.36 -0.36 -14.12
N LEU A 256 -6.10 -0.43 -13.67
CA LEU A 256 -5.08 0.56 -14.00
C LEU A 256 -4.71 0.51 -15.48
N LEU A 257 -4.75 -0.67 -16.11
CA LEU A 257 -4.49 -0.82 -17.55
C LEU A 257 -5.59 -0.19 -18.43
N ARG A 258 -6.78 0.07 -17.88
CA ARG A 258 -7.86 0.78 -18.58
C ARG A 258 -7.66 2.30 -18.59
N ILE A 259 -6.67 2.79 -17.84
CA ILE A 259 -6.36 4.20 -17.72
C ILE A 259 -5.30 4.57 -18.78
N PRO A 260 -5.61 5.46 -19.75
CA PRO A 260 -4.72 5.72 -20.89
C PRO A 260 -3.29 6.14 -20.51
N GLU A 261 -3.14 6.99 -19.51
CA GLU A 261 -1.82 7.45 -19.05
C GLU A 261 -1.00 6.36 -18.35
N MET A 262 -1.64 5.30 -17.83
CA MET A 262 -0.96 4.20 -17.13
C MET A 262 -0.34 3.18 -18.08
N VAL A 263 -0.73 3.20 -19.36
CA VAL A 263 -0.13 2.36 -20.42
C VAL A 263 0.97 3.09 -21.19
N GLU A 264 1.35 4.30 -20.76
CA GLU A 264 2.55 4.97 -21.23
C GLU A 264 3.80 4.26 -20.70
N GLU A 265 4.87 4.20 -21.51
CA GLU A 265 6.06 3.37 -21.28
C GLU A 265 6.59 3.40 -19.84
N LYS A 266 6.78 4.61 -19.27
CA LYS A 266 7.30 4.76 -17.90
C LYS A 266 6.37 4.17 -16.83
N ARG A 267 5.07 4.47 -16.92
CA ARG A 267 4.08 4.03 -15.90
C ARG A 267 3.72 2.56 -16.06
N LEU A 268 3.71 2.06 -17.29
CA LEU A 268 3.51 0.64 -17.56
C LEU A 268 4.64 -0.20 -16.94
N ASN A 269 5.90 0.24 -17.10
CA ASN A 269 7.03 -0.41 -16.44
C ASN A 269 6.88 -0.40 -14.91
N SER A 270 6.41 0.72 -14.32
CA SER A 270 6.09 0.77 -12.90
C SER A 270 5.02 -0.26 -12.49
N LEU A 271 3.95 -0.41 -13.28
CA LEU A 271 2.93 -1.43 -13.02
C LEU A 271 3.47 -2.86 -13.14
N LEU A 272 4.28 -3.14 -14.17
CA LEU A 272 4.89 -4.46 -14.36
C LEU A 272 5.83 -4.82 -13.20
N ASN A 273 6.64 -3.87 -12.73
CA ASN A 273 7.50 -4.06 -11.56
C ASN A 273 6.68 -4.40 -10.30
N ILE A 274 5.53 -3.76 -10.10
CA ILE A 274 4.64 -4.03 -8.97
C ILE A 274 4.01 -5.43 -9.06
N ILE A 275 3.66 -5.88 -10.26
CA ILE A 275 3.09 -7.22 -10.50
C ILE A 275 4.15 -8.30 -10.27
N GLU A 276 5.37 -8.09 -10.79
CA GLU A 276 6.48 -9.04 -10.70
C GLU A 276 7.05 -9.10 -9.28
N GLU A 277 7.27 -7.93 -8.66
CA GLU A 277 7.85 -7.79 -7.33
C GLU A 277 6.82 -7.22 -6.34
N LYS A 278 5.93 -8.09 -5.85
CA LYS A 278 4.93 -7.73 -4.81
C LYS A 278 5.55 -7.06 -3.57
N ASN A 279 6.83 -7.31 -3.31
CA ASN A 279 7.59 -6.72 -2.21
C ASN A 279 7.66 -5.19 -2.27
N ILE A 280 7.59 -4.57 -3.45
CA ILE A 280 7.62 -3.11 -3.57
C ILE A 280 6.43 -2.49 -2.84
N LEU A 281 5.20 -2.89 -3.20
CA LEU A 281 4.00 -2.39 -2.55
C LEU A 281 3.91 -2.84 -1.09
N LYS A 282 4.33 -4.07 -0.79
CA LYS A 282 4.38 -4.58 0.57
C LYS A 282 5.20 -3.66 1.49
N ASN A 283 6.43 -3.33 1.09
CA ASN A 283 7.33 -2.47 1.88
C ASN A 283 6.74 -1.07 2.06
N ILE A 284 6.09 -0.51 1.03
CA ILE A 284 5.41 0.79 1.15
C ILE A 284 4.27 0.69 2.16
N LEU A 285 3.41 -0.33 2.09
CA LEU A 285 2.30 -0.51 3.04
C LEU A 285 2.78 -0.77 4.48
N GLU A 286 3.90 -1.47 4.66
CA GLU A 286 4.47 -1.74 5.99
C GLU A 286 4.83 -0.45 6.74
N THR A 287 5.26 0.60 6.04
CA THR A 287 5.53 1.91 6.66
C THR A 287 4.26 2.61 7.18
N GLN A 288 3.08 2.15 6.76
CA GLN A 288 1.78 2.76 7.10
C GLN A 288 1.09 2.09 8.29
N ILE A 289 1.60 0.96 8.80
CA ILE A 289 0.95 0.20 9.88
C ILE A 289 0.84 1.00 11.17
N GLU A 290 1.91 1.71 11.55
CA GLU A 290 1.96 2.48 12.81
C GLU A 290 1.26 3.84 12.70
N SER A 291 0.79 4.20 11.52
CA SER A 291 0.09 5.47 11.30
C SER A 291 -1.38 5.35 11.71
N ASP A 292 -1.84 6.30 12.53
CA ASP A 292 -3.26 6.50 12.79
C ASP A 292 -3.91 7.29 11.64
N GLY A 293 -5.14 6.90 11.31
CA GLY A 293 -5.96 7.53 10.26
C GLY A 293 -5.61 7.07 8.85
N VAL A 294 -6.03 7.87 7.87
CA VAL A 294 -5.69 7.66 6.46
C VAL A 294 -4.40 8.39 6.13
N LYS A 295 -3.50 7.69 5.44
CA LYS A 295 -2.28 8.24 4.86
C LYS A 295 -2.38 8.20 3.35
N ILE A 296 -1.93 9.27 2.73
CA ILE A 296 -1.97 9.45 1.27
C ILE A 296 -0.55 9.76 0.85
N MET A 297 -0.04 8.99 -0.11
CA MET A 297 1.28 9.17 -0.72
C MET A 297 1.09 9.42 -2.21
N ILE A 298 1.62 10.52 -2.71
CA ILE A 298 1.37 11.00 -4.06
C ILE A 298 2.68 11.12 -4.83
N GLY A 299 2.79 10.36 -5.92
CA GLY A 299 3.89 10.46 -6.88
C GLY A 299 5.25 10.31 -6.19
N GLU A 300 6.07 11.37 -6.26
CA GLU A 300 7.43 11.41 -5.66
C GLU A 300 7.48 11.18 -4.14
N GLU A 301 6.36 11.29 -3.41
CA GLU A 301 6.30 10.92 -1.98
C GLU A 301 6.36 9.41 -1.75
N ILE A 302 6.11 8.61 -2.80
CA ILE A 302 6.45 7.20 -2.81
C ILE A 302 7.95 7.14 -3.14
N GLU A 303 8.79 7.05 -2.10
CA GLU A 303 10.26 7.02 -2.16
C GLU A 303 10.80 5.74 -2.83
N ASN A 304 10.38 5.47 -4.07
CA ASN A 304 10.77 4.32 -4.85
C ASN A 304 10.77 4.65 -6.35
N ASP A 305 11.96 4.72 -6.94
CA ASP A 305 12.16 5.05 -8.36
C ASP A 305 11.44 4.10 -9.33
N ARG A 306 11.06 2.89 -8.89
CA ARG A 306 10.32 1.93 -9.69
C ARG A 306 8.83 2.23 -9.74
N VAL A 307 8.31 3.10 -8.88
CA VAL A 307 6.90 3.47 -8.79
C VAL A 307 6.73 4.95 -9.16
N THR A 308 6.38 5.22 -10.41
CA THR A 308 6.20 6.59 -10.91
C THR A 308 4.78 6.85 -11.39
N GLY A 309 4.29 8.07 -11.22
CA GLY A 309 2.95 8.47 -11.68
C GLY A 309 1.80 7.76 -10.96
N CYS A 310 2.05 7.22 -9.76
CA CYS A 310 1.09 6.49 -8.95
C CYS A 310 0.86 7.18 -7.59
N SER A 311 -0.17 6.76 -6.88
CA SER A 311 -0.49 7.19 -5.53
C SER A 311 -1.06 6.04 -4.72
N LEU A 312 -0.85 6.09 -3.41
CA LEU A 312 -1.36 5.13 -2.45
C LEU A 312 -2.18 5.87 -1.39
N VAL A 313 -3.43 5.44 -1.20
CA VAL A 313 -4.26 5.83 -0.06
C VAL A 313 -4.36 4.61 0.85
N ALA A 314 -3.84 4.69 2.07
CA ALA A 314 -3.78 3.58 3.01
C ALA A 314 -4.29 3.95 4.39
N SER A 315 -4.77 2.96 5.13
CA SER A 315 -5.10 3.07 6.55
C SER A 315 -4.68 1.80 7.28
N SER A 316 -4.28 1.93 8.54
CA SER A 316 -3.99 0.77 9.39
C SER A 316 -5.28 0.10 9.83
N TYR A 317 -5.24 -1.22 10.03
CA TYR A 317 -6.31 -1.96 10.70
C TYR A 317 -5.78 -2.65 11.96
N LYS A 318 -6.67 -2.79 12.94
CA LYS A 318 -6.33 -3.14 14.32
C LYS A 318 -7.03 -4.41 14.78
N ILE A 319 -6.39 -5.15 15.68
CA ILE A 319 -7.02 -6.20 16.48
C ILE A 319 -7.01 -5.72 17.93
N GLY A 320 -8.20 -5.48 18.49
CA GLY A 320 -8.34 -4.67 19.70
C GLY A 320 -7.82 -3.26 19.44
N ASN A 321 -6.80 -2.84 20.19
CA ASN A 321 -6.17 -1.52 20.04
C ASN A 321 -4.81 -1.55 19.34
N LYS A 322 -4.34 -2.71 18.89
CA LYS A 322 -3.01 -2.86 18.32
C LYS A 322 -3.08 -2.85 16.78
N PRO A 323 -2.32 -2.00 16.08
CA PRO A 323 -2.21 -2.07 14.63
C PRO A 323 -1.49 -3.35 14.23
N VAL A 324 -2.08 -4.10 13.31
CA VAL A 324 -1.53 -5.41 12.89
C VAL A 324 -1.19 -5.45 11.41
N GLY A 325 -1.79 -4.59 10.59
CA GLY A 325 -1.54 -4.49 9.16
C GLY A 325 -2.12 -3.21 8.56
N ALA A 326 -2.08 -3.11 7.25
CA ALA A 326 -2.56 -1.95 6.49
C ALA A 326 -3.45 -2.39 5.33
N ILE A 327 -4.38 -1.52 4.95
CA ILE A 327 -5.29 -1.66 3.82
C ILE A 327 -5.21 -0.39 2.98
N GLY A 328 -5.38 -0.47 1.67
CA GLY A 328 -5.38 0.72 0.84
C GLY A 328 -5.84 0.52 -0.59
N VAL A 329 -5.78 1.60 -1.33
CA VAL A 329 -6.04 1.67 -2.77
C VAL A 329 -4.83 2.27 -3.46
N PHE A 330 -4.35 1.60 -4.50
CA PHE A 330 -3.23 2.00 -5.33
C PHE A 330 -3.71 2.35 -6.73
N GLY A 331 -3.32 3.52 -7.24
CA GLY A 331 -3.78 4.00 -8.55
C GLY A 331 -2.95 5.18 -9.10
N PRO A 332 -3.42 5.88 -10.15
CA PRO A 332 -2.70 7.02 -10.72
C PRO A 332 -2.69 8.23 -9.78
N THR A 333 -1.79 9.19 -10.00
CA THR A 333 -1.78 10.45 -9.22
C THR A 333 -3.07 11.26 -9.32
N ARG A 334 -3.79 11.16 -10.44
CA ARG A 334 -5.11 11.79 -10.63
C ARG A 334 -6.28 10.96 -10.10
N MET A 335 -6.07 10.24 -9.00
CA MET A 335 -7.09 9.45 -8.32
C MET A 335 -8.27 10.33 -7.88
N ASP A 336 -9.48 9.76 -7.83
CA ASP A 336 -10.63 10.40 -7.19
C ASP A 336 -10.50 10.35 -5.65
N TYR A 337 -9.72 11.27 -5.08
CA TYR A 337 -9.45 11.31 -3.64
C TYR A 337 -10.71 11.58 -2.80
N GLU A 338 -11.72 12.29 -3.32
CA GLU A 338 -12.99 12.53 -2.62
C GLU A 338 -13.71 11.21 -2.31
N LYS A 339 -13.60 10.26 -3.24
CA LYS A 339 -14.19 8.92 -3.10
C LYS A 339 -13.27 7.94 -2.39
N VAL A 340 -11.98 7.92 -2.70
CA VAL A 340 -11.07 6.87 -2.22
C VAL A 340 -10.68 7.03 -0.75
N VAL A 341 -10.48 8.26 -0.27
CA VAL A 341 -10.13 8.51 1.13
C VAL A 341 -11.17 7.95 2.11
N PRO A 342 -12.47 8.29 2.01
CA PRO A 342 -13.47 7.74 2.92
C PRO A 342 -13.68 6.24 2.75
N LEU A 343 -13.53 5.72 1.52
CA LEU A 343 -13.61 4.28 1.24
C LEU A 343 -12.57 3.50 2.05
N VAL A 344 -11.31 3.96 2.02
CA VAL A 344 -10.20 3.31 2.73
C VAL A 344 -10.35 3.46 4.25
N ASP A 345 -10.70 4.65 4.74
CA ASP A 345 -10.92 4.90 6.17
C ASP A 345 -12.00 3.98 6.75
N TYR A 346 -13.17 3.96 6.10
CA TYR A 346 -14.30 3.15 6.54
C TYR A 346 -13.94 1.66 6.52
N THR A 347 -13.31 1.20 5.44
CA THR A 347 -12.94 -0.22 5.32
C THR A 347 -11.93 -0.63 6.38
N GLY A 348 -10.93 0.20 6.68
CA GLY A 348 -9.96 -0.06 7.75
C GLY A 348 -10.64 -0.22 9.12
N LYS A 349 -11.61 0.65 9.44
CA LYS A 349 -12.40 0.55 10.68
C LYS A 349 -13.29 -0.69 10.72
N ALA A 350 -13.98 -1.00 9.62
CA ALA A 350 -14.87 -2.16 9.52
C ALA A 350 -14.09 -3.48 9.66
N VAL A 351 -12.96 -3.61 8.97
CA VAL A 351 -12.04 -4.75 9.10
C VAL A 351 -11.52 -4.85 10.54
N SER A 352 -11.10 -3.74 11.15
CA SER A 352 -10.64 -3.75 12.55
C SER A 352 -11.71 -4.30 13.50
N GLY A 353 -12.96 -3.88 13.32
CA GLY A 353 -14.10 -4.37 14.10
C GLY A 353 -14.37 -5.86 13.90
N LEU A 354 -14.27 -6.37 12.67
CA LEU A 354 -14.44 -7.79 12.35
C LEU A 354 -13.33 -8.64 12.96
N LEU A 355 -12.06 -8.27 12.73
CA LEU A 355 -10.92 -9.03 13.21
C LEU A 355 -10.85 -9.07 14.73
N THR A 356 -11.20 -7.97 15.40
CA THR A 356 -11.30 -7.91 16.86
C THR A 356 -12.35 -8.88 17.40
N LYS A 357 -13.47 -9.07 16.69
CA LYS A 357 -14.50 -10.06 17.08
C LYS A 357 -14.00 -11.49 16.88
N MET A 358 -13.27 -11.76 15.81
CA MET A 358 -12.70 -13.09 15.52
C MET A 358 -11.56 -13.49 16.47
N SER A 359 -10.85 -12.50 17.04
CA SER A 359 -9.77 -12.76 18.00
C SER A 359 -10.23 -13.11 19.42
N LYS A 360 -11.50 -12.89 19.74
CA LYS A 360 -12.13 -13.25 21.01
C LYS A 360 -12.55 -14.71 20.96
#